data_AF-A0A8B6HNH6-F1
#
_entry.id   AF-A0A8B6HNH6-F1
#
_cell.length_a   1.000
_cell.length_b   1.000
_cell.length_c   1.000
_cell.angle_alpha   90.00
_cell.angle_beta   90.00
_cell.angle_gamma   90.00
#
_symmetry.space_group_name_H-M   'P 1'
#
loop_
_entity.id
_entity.type
_entity.pdbx_description
1 polymer ?
#
loop_
_entity_poly.entity_id
_entity_poly.type
_entity_poly.pdbx_seq_one_letter_code
_entity_poly.pdbx_strand_id
1 'polypeptide(L)'
;MRIGDSLRIIRETLKIASSYVADVTISGGRIYYTDFRSAKVYCFLLNGEEFWQFASEHVRRSRGVAVDNYNNVYVKSSESYNLSIIQHHGKDNQTLLRESDGLSGPSAVYYDKEKRTPHMQ
;
A
#
# COMPACT_ATOMS: atom_id res chain seq x y z
N MET A 1 -7.22 -37.19 0.62
CA MET A 1 -6.90 -35.78 0.28
C MET A 1 -5.41 -35.73 -0.04
N ARG A 2 -5.01 -35.51 -1.30
CA ARG A 2 -3.59 -35.40 -1.65
C ARG A 2 -3.15 -33.95 -1.40
N ILE A 3 -1.93 -33.77 -0.88
CA ILE A 3 -1.35 -32.45 -0.54
C ILE A 3 -1.41 -31.45 -1.71
N GLY A 4 -1.45 -31.94 -2.96
CA GLY A 4 -1.63 -31.12 -4.16
C GLY A 4 -3.02 -30.50 -4.35
N ASP A 5 -4.08 -31.13 -3.85
CA ASP A 5 -5.45 -30.64 -4.00
C ASP A 5 -5.72 -29.46 -3.06
N SER A 6 -5.14 -29.50 -1.85
CA SER A 6 -5.25 -28.41 -0.85
C SER A 6 -4.55 -27.13 -1.31
N LEU A 7 -3.40 -27.23 -1.99
CA LEU A 7 -2.69 -26.08 -2.54
C LEU A 7 -3.42 -25.43 -3.71
N ARG A 8 -4.12 -26.23 -4.54
CA ARG A 8 -4.93 -25.71 -5.65
C ARG A 8 -6.15 -24.95 -5.13
N ILE A 9 -6.84 -25.52 -4.15
CA ILE A 9 -8.00 -24.89 -3.50
C ILE A 9 -7.59 -23.58 -2.82
N ILE A 10 -6.44 -23.51 -2.16
CA ILE A 10 -5.96 -22.25 -1.54
C ILE A 10 -5.74 -21.17 -2.61
N ARG A 11 -5.14 -21.49 -3.76
CA ARG A 11 -4.91 -20.52 -4.86
C ARG A 11 -6.18 -20.12 -5.60
N GLU A 12 -7.15 -21.03 -5.73
CA GLU A 12 -8.43 -20.78 -6.42
C GLU A 12 -9.47 -20.09 -5.50
N THR A 13 -9.38 -20.31 -4.18
CA THR A 13 -10.34 -19.80 -3.18
C THR A 13 -9.86 -18.51 -2.51
N LEU A 14 -8.56 -18.37 -2.24
CA LEU A 14 -7.97 -17.07 -1.96
C LEU A 14 -7.56 -16.43 -3.29
N LYS A 15 -8.48 -15.70 -3.91
CA LYS A 15 -8.19 -14.74 -4.99
C LYS A 15 -7.35 -13.57 -4.44
N ILE A 16 -6.23 -13.83 -3.78
CA ILE A 16 -5.23 -12.80 -3.57
C ILE A 16 -4.58 -12.63 -4.94
N ALA A 17 -4.97 -11.58 -5.66
CA ALA A 17 -4.38 -11.17 -6.93
C ALA A 17 -2.92 -10.67 -6.76
N SER A 18 -2.19 -11.19 -5.77
CA SER A 18 -0.85 -10.77 -5.44
C SER A 18 0.19 -11.61 -6.15
N SER A 19 1.08 -10.93 -6.82
CA SER A 19 2.25 -11.48 -7.50
C SER A 19 3.56 -11.21 -6.75
N TYR A 20 3.58 -10.24 -5.82
CA TYR A 20 4.64 -10.02 -4.83
C TYR A 20 4.20 -8.89 -3.86
N VAL A 21 3.62 -9.21 -2.70
CA VAL A 21 3.37 -8.22 -1.63
C VAL A 21 4.71 -7.70 -1.10
N ALA A 22 4.94 -6.41 -1.19
CA ALA A 22 6.17 -5.78 -0.68
C ALA A 22 6.01 -5.17 0.71
N ASP A 23 4.82 -4.64 1.03
CA ASP A 23 4.50 -4.05 2.32
C ASP A 23 2.98 -4.08 2.58
N VAL A 24 2.59 -4.07 3.85
CA VAL A 24 1.19 -4.18 4.31
C VAL A 24 0.97 -3.37 5.59
N THR A 25 -0.19 -2.73 5.69
CA THR A 25 -0.64 -2.04 6.90
C THR A 25 -2.14 -2.21 7.12
N ILE A 26 -2.59 -1.94 8.34
CA ILE A 26 -3.99 -2.04 8.75
C ILE A 26 -4.43 -0.71 9.35
N SER A 27 -5.57 -0.19 8.88
CA SER A 27 -6.17 1.04 9.41
C SER A 27 -7.68 1.02 9.22
N GLY A 28 -8.44 1.46 10.22
CA GLY A 28 -9.89 1.65 10.10
C GLY A 28 -10.68 0.41 9.66
N GLY A 29 -10.25 -0.80 10.07
CA GLY A 29 -10.91 -2.05 9.67
C GLY A 29 -10.63 -2.48 8.23
N ARG A 30 -9.52 -2.02 7.64
CA ARG A 30 -9.10 -2.35 6.27
C ARG A 30 -7.63 -2.75 6.23
N ILE A 31 -7.30 -3.62 5.29
CA ILE A 31 -5.94 -4.05 4.95
C ILE A 31 -5.51 -3.28 3.72
N TYR A 32 -4.35 -2.66 3.76
CA TYR A 32 -3.74 -1.97 2.62
C TYR A 32 -2.40 -2.63 2.31
N TYR A 33 -2.14 -2.94 1.05
CA TYR A 33 -0.86 -3.52 0.67
C TYR A 33 -0.40 -3.08 -0.71
N THR A 34 0.92 -3.04 -0.90
CA THR A 34 1.54 -2.78 -2.20
C THR A 34 1.95 -4.10 -2.83
N ASP A 35 1.62 -4.28 -4.10
CA ASP A 35 2.14 -5.37 -4.91
C ASP A 35 3.19 -4.87 -5.90
N PHE A 36 4.42 -5.31 -5.68
CA PHE A 36 5.58 -4.87 -6.44
C PHE A 36 5.48 -5.27 -7.92
N ARG A 37 4.97 -6.47 -8.20
CA ARG A 37 4.97 -7.03 -9.56
C ARG A 37 3.75 -6.58 -10.36
N SER A 38 2.57 -6.52 -9.75
CA SER A 38 1.38 -6.02 -10.44
C SER A 38 1.33 -4.49 -10.51
N ALA A 39 2.26 -3.79 -9.85
CA ALA A 39 2.36 -2.34 -9.81
C ALA A 39 1.05 -1.69 -9.31
N LYS A 40 0.48 -2.30 -8.27
CA LYS A 40 -0.81 -1.93 -7.71
C LYS A 40 -0.74 -1.74 -6.21
N VAL A 41 -1.67 -0.94 -5.73
CA VAL A 41 -2.01 -0.82 -4.31
C VAL A 41 -3.41 -1.36 -4.12
N TYR A 42 -3.60 -2.18 -3.10
CA TYR A 42 -4.85 -2.82 -2.82
C TYR A 42 -5.38 -2.41 -1.45
N CYS A 43 -6.69 -2.31 -1.34
CA CYS A 43 -7.42 -2.12 -0.10
C CYS A 43 -8.49 -3.19 0.03
N PHE A 44 -8.46 -3.94 1.12
CA PHE A 44 -9.40 -5.01 1.43
C PHE A 44 -10.09 -4.73 2.77
N LEU A 45 -11.31 -5.22 2.92
CA LEU A 45 -11.95 -5.36 4.23
C LEU A 45 -11.27 -6.48 5.02
N LEU A 46 -11.34 -6.46 6.36
CA LEU A 46 -10.75 -7.52 7.19
C LEU A 46 -11.35 -8.92 6.95
N ASN A 47 -12.55 -9.00 6.34
CA ASN A 47 -13.18 -10.26 5.93
C ASN A 47 -12.58 -10.84 4.62
N GLY A 48 -11.62 -10.15 4.00
CA GLY A 48 -10.98 -10.58 2.75
C GLY A 48 -11.68 -10.13 1.47
N GLU A 49 -12.73 -9.31 1.55
CA GLU A 49 -13.37 -8.70 0.38
C GLU A 49 -12.53 -7.52 -0.15
N GLU A 50 -12.29 -7.47 -1.46
CA GLU A 50 -11.62 -6.33 -2.09
C GLU A 50 -12.53 -5.09 -2.00
N PHE A 51 -12.00 -4.01 -1.41
CA PHE A 51 -12.72 -2.74 -1.32
C PHE A 51 -12.39 -1.82 -2.50
N TRP A 52 -11.10 -1.70 -2.84
CA TRP A 52 -10.63 -1.07 -4.07
C TRP A 52 -9.19 -1.48 -4.39
N GLN A 53 -8.76 -1.24 -5.63
CA GLN A 53 -7.37 -1.29 -6.05
C GLN A 53 -7.00 -0.03 -6.84
N PHE A 54 -5.73 0.32 -6.85
CA PHE A 54 -5.19 1.49 -7.54
C PHE A 54 -3.95 1.15 -8.35
N ALA A 55 -3.85 1.68 -9.56
CA ALA A 55 -2.70 1.57 -10.44
C ALA A 55 -2.46 2.91 -11.15
N SER A 56 -1.21 3.38 -11.16
CA SER A 56 -0.75 4.51 -11.97
C SER A 56 0.76 4.47 -12.11
N GLU A 57 1.32 5.36 -12.92
CA GLU A 57 2.76 5.59 -13.02
C GLU A 57 3.41 5.99 -11.70
N HIS A 58 2.64 6.47 -10.72
CA HIS A 58 3.16 6.92 -9.42
C HIS A 58 3.35 5.80 -8.40
N VAL A 59 2.85 4.59 -8.68
CA VAL A 59 2.91 3.44 -7.73
C VAL A 59 3.64 2.22 -8.33
N ARG A 60 4.47 2.43 -9.36
CA ARG A 60 5.21 1.35 -10.01
C ARG A 60 6.25 0.74 -9.08
N ARG A 61 6.25 -0.59 -8.91
CA ARG A 61 7.20 -1.27 -8.00
C ARG A 61 7.20 -0.63 -6.60
N SER A 62 5.99 -0.42 -6.08
CA SER A 62 5.78 0.10 -4.73
C SER A 62 6.36 -0.86 -3.69
N ARG A 63 6.92 -0.29 -2.63
CA ARG A 63 7.66 -1.02 -1.59
C ARG A 63 7.29 -0.60 -0.17
N GLY A 64 6.49 0.45 0.00
CA GLY A 64 6.10 0.94 1.30
C GLY A 64 4.70 1.51 1.26
N VAL A 65 3.93 1.26 2.32
CA VAL A 65 2.58 1.79 2.50
C VAL A 65 2.33 2.26 3.94
N ALA A 66 1.78 3.46 4.09
CA ALA A 66 1.27 3.98 5.34
C ALA A 66 -0.10 4.60 5.14
N VAL A 67 -0.90 4.68 6.20
CA VAL A 67 -2.26 5.23 6.14
C VAL A 67 -2.48 6.21 7.28
N ASP A 68 -2.95 7.42 6.96
CA ASP A 68 -3.27 8.43 7.95
C ASP A 68 -4.65 8.24 8.60
N ASN A 69 -4.97 9.13 9.55
CA ASN A 69 -6.24 9.11 10.26
C ASN A 69 -7.46 9.45 9.38
N TYR A 70 -7.24 9.97 8.17
CA TYR A 70 -8.27 10.29 7.19
C TYR A 70 -8.39 9.22 6.09
N ASN A 71 -7.65 8.11 6.21
CA ASN A 71 -7.53 7.04 5.22
C ASN A 71 -6.87 7.44 3.90
N ASN A 72 -6.05 8.49 3.89
CA ASN A 72 -5.15 8.72 2.75
C ASN A 72 -4.02 7.70 2.81
N VAL A 73 -3.66 7.15 1.65
CA VAL A 73 -2.67 6.08 1.53
C VAL A 73 -1.38 6.65 0.96
N TYR A 74 -0.32 6.61 1.76
CA TYR A 74 1.02 7.07 1.39
C TYR A 74 1.76 5.88 0.80
N VAL A 75 2.22 6.02 -0.44
CA VAL A 75 2.81 4.93 -1.19
C VAL A 75 4.17 5.35 -1.68
N LYS A 76 5.15 4.56 -1.30
CA LYS A 76 6.53 4.74 -1.75
C LYS A 76 6.82 3.82 -2.92
N SER A 77 7.29 4.42 -4.01
CA SER A 77 7.64 3.73 -5.25
C SER A 77 9.15 3.71 -5.48
N SER A 78 9.69 2.55 -5.85
CA SER A 78 11.13 2.42 -6.16
C SER A 78 11.48 2.65 -7.63
N GLU A 79 10.50 2.58 -8.53
CA GLU A 79 10.72 2.85 -9.96
C GLU A 79 10.40 4.31 -10.30
N SER A 80 9.39 4.88 -9.65
CA SER A 80 8.95 6.26 -9.87
C SER A 80 9.71 7.27 -8.99
N TYR A 81 10.60 6.79 -8.10
CA TYR A 81 11.39 7.58 -7.15
C TYR A 81 10.58 8.66 -6.42
N ASN A 82 9.41 8.29 -5.93
CA ASN A 82 8.48 9.22 -5.30
C ASN A 82 7.80 8.64 -4.06
N LEU A 83 7.27 9.56 -3.27
CA LEU A 83 6.23 9.32 -2.29
C LEU A 83 4.94 9.93 -2.83
N SER A 84 3.93 9.10 -3.05
CA SER A 84 2.62 9.54 -3.52
C SER A 84 1.57 9.38 -2.44
N ILE A 85 0.50 10.18 -2.53
CA ILE A 85 -0.68 10.05 -1.69
C ILE A 85 -1.82 9.64 -2.62
N ILE A 86 -2.53 8.58 -2.25
CA ILE A 86 -3.80 8.18 -2.84
C ILE A 86 -4.90 8.65 -1.89
N GLN A 87 -5.72 9.59 -2.35
CA GLN A 87 -6.85 10.13 -1.63
C GLN A 87 -8.14 9.41 -2.05
N HIS A 88 -9.15 9.44 -1.17
CA HIS A 88 -10.54 9.09 -1.45
C HIS A 88 -10.78 7.88 -2.38
N HIS A 89 -10.97 6.69 -1.80
CA HIS A 89 -11.39 5.48 -2.52
C HIS A 89 -10.53 5.09 -3.74
N GLY A 90 -9.25 5.48 -3.77
CA GLY A 90 -8.36 5.13 -4.88
C GLY A 90 -8.64 5.91 -6.16
N LYS A 91 -9.18 7.13 -6.08
CA LYS A 91 -9.52 7.92 -7.29
C LYS A 91 -8.55 9.03 -7.59
N ASP A 92 -8.07 9.71 -6.56
CA ASP A 92 -7.16 10.85 -6.71
C ASP A 92 -5.78 10.47 -6.20
N ASN A 93 -4.75 10.85 -6.94
CA ASN A 93 -3.38 10.66 -6.51
C ASN A 93 -2.51 11.88 -6.81
N GLN A 94 -1.60 12.17 -5.89
CA GLN A 94 -0.65 13.26 -6.03
C GLN A 94 0.73 12.79 -5.62
N THR A 95 1.77 13.39 -6.20
CA THR A 95 3.12 13.19 -5.69
C THR A 95 3.38 14.18 -4.56
N LEU A 96 3.75 13.68 -3.38
CA LEU A 96 4.11 14.50 -2.22
C LEU A 96 5.60 14.85 -2.22
N LEU A 97 6.47 13.87 -2.47
CA LEU A 97 7.92 14.04 -2.55
C LEU A 97 8.48 13.28 -3.76
N ARG A 98 9.56 13.80 -4.33
CA ARG A 98 10.29 13.24 -5.47
C ARG A 98 11.78 13.16 -5.16
N GLU A 99 12.54 12.56 -6.08
CA GLU A 99 14.00 12.55 -6.01
C GLU A 99 14.60 13.96 -5.86
N SER A 100 14.04 14.97 -6.55
CA SER A 100 14.47 16.37 -6.44
C SER A 100 14.31 16.97 -5.04
N ASP A 101 13.45 16.39 -4.21
CA ASP A 101 13.23 16.78 -2.81
C ASP A 101 14.16 16.03 -1.84
N GLY A 102 15.12 15.27 -2.36
CA GLY A 102 16.09 14.47 -1.59
C GLY A 102 15.64 13.03 -1.31
N LEU A 103 14.55 12.56 -1.92
CA LEU A 103 14.02 11.20 -1.72
C LEU A 103 14.73 10.16 -2.62
N SER A 104 16.06 10.10 -2.58
CA SER A 104 16.83 9.12 -3.36
C SER A 104 16.86 7.76 -2.66
N GLY A 105 16.18 6.77 -3.25
CA GLY A 105 16.16 5.40 -2.75
C GLY A 105 15.53 5.19 -1.36
N PRO A 106 14.35 5.75 -1.05
CA PRO A 106 13.68 5.46 0.21
C PRO A 106 13.48 3.94 0.38
N SER A 107 13.34 3.44 1.61
CA SER A 107 13.11 2.01 1.88
C SER A 107 11.67 1.75 2.33
N ALA A 108 11.19 2.49 3.32
CA ALA A 108 9.87 2.38 3.94
C ALA A 108 9.19 3.75 4.10
N VAL A 109 7.92 3.74 4.47
CA VAL A 109 7.15 4.93 4.89
C VAL A 109 6.30 4.58 6.11
N TYR A 110 6.17 5.51 7.05
CA TYR A 110 5.32 5.37 8.22
C TYR A 110 4.57 6.69 8.48
N TYR A 111 3.36 6.60 9.00
CA TYR A 111 2.58 7.75 9.44
C TYR A 111 2.40 7.66 10.96
N ASP A 112 2.91 8.67 11.66
CA ASP A 112 2.68 8.82 13.09
C ASP A 112 1.28 9.36 13.33
N LYS A 113 0.40 8.49 13.85
CA LYS A 113 -0.99 8.82 14.16
C LYS A 113 -1.13 9.66 15.41
N GLU A 114 -0.13 9.62 16.28
CA GLU A 114 -0.08 10.33 17.54
C GLU A 114 0.88 11.50 17.40
N LYS A 115 0.47 12.57 16.71
CA LYS A 115 1.18 13.85 16.86
C LYS A 115 1.15 14.23 18.34
N ARG A 116 2.22 13.93 19.08
CA ARG A 116 2.53 14.65 20.31
C ARG A 116 2.73 16.09 19.89
N THR A 117 1.88 17.00 20.37
CA THR A 117 2.19 18.41 20.35
C THR A 117 3.59 18.57 20.92
N PRO A 118 4.52 19.28 20.25
CA PRO A 118 5.81 19.54 20.84
C PRO A 118 5.56 20.30 22.14
N HIS A 119 5.96 19.71 23.27
CA HIS A 119 6.08 20.44 24.52
C HIS A 119 7.18 21.49 24.28
N MET A 120 6.78 22.70 23.87
CA MET A 120 7.63 23.88 24.03
C MET A 120 7.81 24.05 25.53
N GLN A 121 9.02 23.75 26.01
CA GLN A 121 9.52 24.22 27.30
C GLN A 121 9.88 25.70 27.19
#